data_AF-A0A5P1R9X4-F1
#
_entry.id   AF-A0A5P1R9X4-F1
#
_cell.length_a   1.000
_cell.length_b   1.000
_cell.length_c   1.000
_cell.angle_alpha   90.00
_cell.angle_beta   90.00
_cell.angle_gamma   90.00
#
_symmetry.space_group_name_H-M   'P 1'
#
loop_
_entity.id
_entity.type
_entity.pdbx_description
1 polymer ?
#
loop_
_entity_poly.entity_id
_entity_poly.type
_entity_poly.pdbx_seq_one_letter_code
_entity_poly.pdbx_strand_id
1 'polypeptide(L)'
;MLYVLPETTGDILVLQASETLTEQDYTEVFLPLYQQVAESQEGVRIALYLDPGFQGIDETSSWEPQAFATAHNTSLHYLAISGAEQWKGLTQSYATTMPQTNVSYFGALQFLQALHWINEDGEAGELYPFGG
;
A
#
# COMPACT_ATOMS: atom_id res chain seq x y z
N MET A 1 -6.65 11.78 5.36
CA MET A 1 -5.71 12.57 4.56
C MET A 1 -4.57 11.69 4.08
N LEU A 2 -4.19 11.84 2.82
CA LEU A 2 -3.06 11.16 2.21
C LEU A 2 -1.89 12.13 1.98
N TYR A 3 -0.70 11.70 2.38
CA TYR A 3 0.56 12.40 2.17
C TYR A 3 1.49 11.54 1.33
N VAL A 4 2.16 12.15 0.36
CA VAL A 4 3.14 11.46 -0.49
C VAL A 4 4.51 11.76 0.08
N LEU A 5 5.25 10.73 0.44
CA LEU A 5 6.58 10.89 1.00
C LEU A 5 7.61 11.11 -0.11
N PRO A 6 8.66 11.92 0.14
CA PRO A 6 9.70 12.23 -0.85
C PRO A 6 10.56 11.01 -1.24
N GLU A 7 10.43 9.90 -0.51
CA GLU A 7 11.03 8.60 -0.84
C GLU A 7 10.37 7.95 -2.07
N THR A 8 9.25 8.51 -2.54
CA THR A 8 8.63 8.13 -3.82
C THR A 8 9.59 8.40 -4.98
N THR A 9 10.10 7.34 -5.61
CA THR A 9 11.10 7.41 -6.68
C THR A 9 10.76 6.39 -7.77
N GLY A 10 10.63 6.87 -9.01
CA GLY A 10 10.42 6.03 -10.20
C GLY A 10 9.19 5.13 -10.07
N ASP A 11 9.45 3.88 -9.68
CA ASP A 11 8.49 2.77 -9.64
C ASP A 11 7.91 2.49 -8.24
N ILE A 12 8.44 3.17 -7.22
CA ILE A 12 8.05 3.01 -5.82
C ILE A 12 7.25 4.24 -5.36
N LEU A 13 5.99 4.02 -5.01
CA LEU A 13 5.10 5.00 -4.41
C LEU A 13 5.09 4.84 -2.89
N VAL A 14 5.52 5.88 -2.19
CA VAL A 14 5.57 5.88 -0.73
C VAL A 14 4.53 6.86 -0.20
N LEU A 15 3.53 6.34 0.48
CA LEU A 15 2.34 7.06 0.88
C LEU A 15 2.16 6.96 2.39
N GLN A 16 1.76 8.05 3.03
CA GLN A 16 1.38 8.10 4.43
C GLN A 16 -0.10 8.48 4.53
N ALA A 17 -0.89 7.61 5.15
CA ALA A 17 -2.28 7.89 5.49
C ALA A 17 -2.37 8.32 6.96
N SER A 18 -3.08 9.42 7.20
CA SER A 18 -3.43 9.91 8.54
C SER A 18 -4.93 10.22 8.58
N GLU A 19 -5.53 10.15 9.77
CA GLU A 19 -6.97 10.35 9.98
C GLU A 19 -7.83 9.43 9.08
N THR A 20 -8.73 9.96 8.27
CA THR A 20 -9.58 9.18 7.36
C THR A 20 -9.15 9.35 5.92
N LEU A 21 -8.91 8.27 5.18
CA LEU A 21 -8.67 8.33 3.74
C LEU A 21 -9.99 8.53 2.99
N THR A 22 -10.05 9.61 2.21
CA THR A 22 -11.25 9.97 1.44
C THR A 22 -11.05 9.71 -0.06
N GLU A 23 -12.15 9.67 -0.80
CA GLU A 23 -12.13 9.58 -2.27
C GLU A 23 -11.43 10.78 -2.91
N GLN A 24 -11.48 11.94 -2.28
CA GLN A 24 -10.77 13.12 -2.77
C GLN A 24 -9.25 12.89 -2.71
N ASP A 25 -8.73 12.38 -1.58
CA ASP A 25 -7.31 11.99 -1.47
C ASP A 25 -6.92 10.94 -2.53
N TYR A 26 -7.84 10.00 -2.84
CA TYR A 26 -7.62 8.99 -3.86
C TYR A 26 -7.48 9.61 -5.25
N THR A 27 -8.44 10.44 -5.63
CA THR A 27 -8.57 10.94 -7.00
C THR A 27 -7.61 12.10 -7.28
N GLU A 28 -7.37 12.97 -6.31
CA GLU A 28 -6.52 14.15 -6.50
C GLU A 28 -5.03 13.86 -6.31
N VAL A 29 -4.67 12.87 -5.47
CA VAL A 29 -3.27 12.59 -5.11
C VAL A 29 -2.83 11.22 -5.60
N PHE A 30 -3.53 10.16 -5.21
CA PHE A 30 -3.08 8.80 -5.51
C PHE A 30 -3.19 8.45 -7.00
N LEU A 31 -4.33 8.71 -7.62
CA LEU A 31 -4.63 8.34 -9.00
C LEU A 31 -3.64 8.93 -10.02
N PRO A 32 -3.32 10.24 -10.02
CA PRO A 32 -2.35 10.79 -10.97
C PRO A 32 -0.93 10.23 -10.76
N LEU A 33 -0.52 9.99 -9.51
CA LEU A 33 0.77 9.37 -9.21
C LEU A 33 0.82 7.92 -9.69
N TYR A 34 -0.23 7.16 -9.41
CA TYR A 34 -0.34 5.79 -9.87
C TYR A 34 -0.28 5.70 -11.40
N GLN A 35 -1.01 6.57 -12.11
CA GLN A 35 -0.97 6.60 -13.58
C GLN A 35 0.44 6.87 -14.10
N GLN A 36 1.15 7.85 -13.51
CA GLN A 36 2.51 8.18 -13.92
C GLN A 36 3.47 7.00 -13.74
N VAL A 37 3.32 6.21 -12.66
CA VAL A 37 4.14 5.03 -12.40
C VAL A 37 3.70 3.83 -13.25
N ALA A 38 2.40 3.64 -13.44
CA ALA A 38 1.85 2.57 -14.27
C ALA A 38 2.24 2.71 -15.75
N GLU A 39 2.47 3.94 -16.23
CA GLU A 39 3.01 4.19 -17.57
C GLU A 39 4.46 3.68 -17.75
N SER A 40 5.24 3.52 -16.67
CA SER A 40 6.66 3.13 -16.72
C SER A 40 6.92 1.65 -17.08
N GLN A 41 5.91 0.83 -17.37
CA GLN A 41 6.00 -0.61 -17.76
C GLN A 41 6.75 -1.56 -16.80
N GLU A 42 7.43 -1.09 -15.75
CA GLU A 42 8.19 -1.92 -14.79
C GLU A 42 7.32 -2.45 -13.63
N GLY A 43 6.05 -2.04 -13.55
CA GLY A 43 5.10 -2.48 -12.53
C GLY A 43 5.12 -1.60 -11.28
N VAL A 44 3.94 -1.32 -10.73
CA VAL A 44 3.79 -0.37 -9.61
C VAL A 44 4.12 -1.06 -8.30
N ARG A 45 4.92 -0.40 -7.45
CA ARG A 45 5.19 -0.81 -6.07
C ARG A 45 4.70 0.26 -5.10
N ILE A 46 3.94 -0.12 -4.08
CA ILE A 46 3.33 0.83 -3.13
C ILE A 46 3.73 0.47 -1.70
N ALA A 47 4.28 1.43 -0.96
CA ALA A 47 4.36 1.41 0.50
C ALA A 47 3.33 2.37 1.08
N LEU A 48 2.42 1.86 1.91
CA LEU A 48 1.43 2.62 2.63
C LEU A 48 1.76 2.62 4.13
N TYR A 49 2.09 3.78 4.68
CA TYR A 49 2.30 4.00 6.10
C TYR A 49 1.02 4.56 6.74
N LEU A 50 0.41 3.79 7.62
CA LEU A 50 -0.73 4.19 8.43
C LEU A 50 -0.19 4.81 9.72
N ASP A 51 -0.32 6.13 9.80
CA ASP A 51 0.04 6.90 10.98
C ASP A 51 -0.78 6.44 12.21
N PRO A 52 -0.26 6.53 13.45
CA PRO A 52 -1.05 6.26 14.66
C PRO A 52 -2.35 7.07 14.77
N GLY A 53 -2.45 8.23 14.12
CA GLY A 53 -3.69 9.01 14.02
C GLY A 53 -4.68 8.52 12.97
N PHE A 54 -4.34 7.47 12.20
CA PHE A 54 -5.22 6.89 11.19
C PHE A 54 -6.43 6.23 11.84
N GLN A 55 -7.62 6.68 11.43
CA GLN A 55 -8.92 6.26 11.94
C GLN A 55 -9.62 5.30 10.99
N GLY A 56 -9.27 5.30 9.70
CA GLY A 56 -9.80 4.34 8.74
C GLY A 56 -9.87 4.86 7.31
N ILE A 57 -10.44 4.01 6.45
CA ILE A 57 -10.83 4.39 5.09
C ILE A 57 -12.32 4.71 5.11
N ASP A 58 -12.71 5.70 4.33
CA ASP A 58 -14.12 6.01 4.13
C ASP A 58 -14.76 4.94 3.23
N GLU A 59 -15.85 4.30 3.69
CA GLU A 59 -16.50 3.16 3.03
C GLU A 59 -17.04 3.50 1.63
N THR A 60 -17.26 4.79 1.32
CA THR A 60 -17.70 5.23 -0.01
C THR A 60 -16.55 5.47 -0.97
N SER A 61 -15.31 5.34 -0.50
CA SER A 61 -14.14 5.71 -1.26
C SER A 61 -13.53 4.54 -2.01
N SER A 62 -12.92 4.86 -3.15
CA SER A 62 -12.18 3.89 -3.98
C SER A 62 -10.91 3.29 -3.31
N TRP A 63 -10.64 3.68 -2.06
CA TRP A 63 -9.65 3.03 -1.19
C TRP A 63 -10.08 1.63 -0.76
N GLU A 64 -11.37 1.32 -0.77
CA GLU A 64 -11.87 -0.01 -0.40
C GLU A 64 -11.14 -1.12 -1.18
N PRO A 65 -10.73 -2.24 -0.54
CA PRO A 65 -9.94 -3.30 -1.18
C PRO A 65 -10.53 -3.80 -2.50
N GLN A 66 -11.86 -3.84 -2.58
CA GLN A 66 -12.59 -4.32 -3.74
C GLN A 66 -12.60 -3.32 -4.91
N ALA A 67 -12.79 -2.02 -4.60
CA ALA A 67 -12.68 -0.95 -5.58
C ALA A 67 -11.23 -0.83 -6.09
N PHE A 68 -10.27 -0.85 -5.16
CA PHE A 68 -8.84 -0.80 -5.45
C PHE A 68 -8.41 -1.96 -6.35
N ALA A 69 -8.89 -3.18 -6.08
CA ALA A 69 -8.56 -4.36 -6.89
C ALA A 69 -9.04 -4.20 -8.32
N THR A 70 -10.27 -3.73 -8.48
CA THR A 70 -10.87 -3.55 -9.81
C THR A 70 -10.07 -2.55 -10.66
N ALA A 71 -9.52 -1.51 -10.03
CA ALA A 71 -8.73 -0.49 -10.70
C ALA A 71 -7.26 -0.88 -10.96
N HIS A 72 -6.64 -1.70 -10.08
CA HIS A 72 -5.18 -1.83 -10.02
C HIS A 72 -4.60 -3.26 -10.06
N ASN A 73 -5.43 -4.31 -10.00
CA ASN A 73 -4.99 -5.71 -9.85
C ASN A 73 -4.03 -6.22 -10.95
N THR A 74 -3.97 -5.58 -12.12
CA THR A 74 -3.13 -6.05 -13.24
C THR A 74 -1.75 -5.38 -13.30
N SER A 75 -1.53 -4.26 -12.62
CA SER A 75 -0.28 -3.49 -12.73
C SER A 75 0.43 -3.26 -11.39
N LEU A 76 -0.19 -3.69 -10.29
CA LEU A 76 0.37 -3.60 -8.95
C LEU A 76 1.08 -4.90 -8.56
N HIS A 77 2.40 -4.83 -8.37
CA HIS A 77 3.21 -6.01 -8.03
C HIS A 77 3.42 -6.14 -6.53
N TYR A 78 3.68 -5.03 -5.84
CA TYR A 78 4.01 -5.02 -4.41
C TYR A 78 3.18 -3.98 -3.66
N LEU A 79 2.61 -4.39 -2.53
CA LEU A 79 1.86 -3.54 -1.61
C LEU A 79 2.32 -3.82 -0.18
N ALA A 80 3.11 -2.91 0.39
CA ALA A 80 3.54 -2.99 1.78
C ALA A 80 2.73 -2.04 2.63
N ILE A 81 2.02 -2.53 3.64
CA ILE A 81 1.21 -1.71 4.55
C ILE A 81 1.87 -1.72 5.94
N SER A 82 2.33 -0.56 6.39
CA SER A 82 2.97 -0.37 7.69
C SER A 82 2.04 0.37 8.63
N GLY A 83 1.65 -0.21 9.76
CA GLY A 83 0.70 0.45 10.66
C GLY A 83 0.52 -0.24 12.00
N ALA A 84 -0.46 0.21 12.78
CA ALA A 84 -0.90 -0.49 14.00
C ALA A 84 -1.54 -1.85 13.68
N GLU A 85 -1.48 -2.81 14.61
CA GLU A 85 -1.97 -4.19 14.40
C GLU A 85 -3.45 -4.27 14.04
N GLN A 86 -4.26 -3.30 14.45
CA GLN A 86 -5.67 -3.19 14.08
C GLN A 86 -5.88 -3.14 12.56
N TRP A 87 -4.90 -2.65 11.80
CA TRP A 87 -4.93 -2.56 10.34
C TRP A 87 -4.42 -3.81 9.62
N LYS A 88 -3.97 -4.81 10.38
CA LYS A 88 -3.60 -6.11 9.83
C LYS A 88 -4.77 -6.77 9.10
N GLY A 89 -5.99 -6.64 9.64
CA GLY A 89 -7.21 -7.16 9.00
C GLY A 89 -7.48 -6.49 7.65
N LEU A 90 -7.32 -5.16 7.57
CA LEU A 90 -7.43 -4.42 6.31
C LEU A 90 -6.40 -4.93 5.29
N THR A 91 -5.15 -5.14 5.71
CA THR A 91 -4.09 -5.67 4.86
C THR A 91 -4.40 -7.08 4.32
N GLN A 92 -4.97 -7.94 5.17
CA GLN A 92 -5.43 -9.26 4.76
C GLN A 92 -6.57 -9.20 3.74
N SER A 93 -7.48 -8.23 3.85
CA SER A 93 -8.53 -8.01 2.85
C SER A 93 -7.94 -7.65 1.48
N TYR A 94 -6.92 -6.78 1.44
CA TYR A 94 -6.20 -6.49 0.19
C TYR A 94 -5.52 -7.73 -0.38
N ALA A 95 -4.78 -8.48 0.44
CA ALA A 95 -4.09 -9.71 0.02
C ALA A 95 -5.08 -10.76 -0.55
N THR A 96 -6.26 -10.86 0.05
CA THR A 96 -7.30 -11.80 -0.39
C THR A 96 -7.95 -11.36 -1.70
N THR A 97 -8.17 -10.06 -1.86
CA THR A 97 -8.84 -9.49 -3.05
C THR A 97 -7.89 -9.40 -4.25
N MET A 98 -6.59 -9.27 -4.01
CA MET A 98 -5.54 -9.18 -5.04
C MET A 98 -4.52 -10.31 -4.90
N PRO A 99 -4.89 -11.54 -5.25
CA PRO A 99 -3.98 -12.69 -5.15
C PRO A 99 -2.81 -12.63 -6.14
N GLN A 100 -2.81 -11.70 -7.10
CA GLN A 100 -1.70 -11.48 -8.04
C GLN A 100 -0.68 -10.44 -7.52
N THR A 101 -1.04 -9.68 -6.49
CA THR A 101 -0.18 -8.68 -5.86
C THR A 101 0.43 -9.24 -4.59
N ASN A 102 1.73 -9.04 -4.39
CA ASN A 102 2.37 -9.38 -3.13
C ASN A 102 2.03 -8.32 -2.09
N VAL A 103 1.14 -8.67 -1.15
CA VAL A 103 0.71 -7.79 -0.06
C VAL A 103 1.33 -8.25 1.25
N SER A 104 2.06 -7.37 1.92
CA SER A 104 2.70 -7.64 3.22
C SER A 104 2.36 -6.57 4.25
N TYR A 105 2.12 -7.01 5.49
CA TYR A 105 1.89 -6.13 6.64
C TYR A 105 3.17 -5.96 7.46
N PHE A 106 3.44 -4.73 7.86
CA PHE A 106 4.55 -4.34 8.72
C PHE A 106 4.02 -3.53 9.90
N GLY A 107 4.68 -3.62 11.06
CA GLY A 107 4.37 -2.74 12.18
C GLY A 107 4.69 -1.28 11.86
N ALA A 108 4.04 -0.33 12.53
CA ALA A 108 4.30 1.11 12.33
C ALA A 108 5.79 1.48 12.47
N LEU A 109 6.53 0.83 13.38
CA LEU A 109 7.98 1.04 13.56
C LEU A 109 8.84 0.32 12.52
N GLN A 110 8.25 -0.53 11.68
CA GLN A 110 8.91 -1.33 10.65
C GLN A 110 8.74 -0.75 9.24
N PHE A 111 8.33 0.52 9.13
CA PHE A 111 8.18 1.20 7.84
C PHE A 111 9.44 1.15 6.96
N LEU A 112 10.63 1.29 7.56
CA LEU A 112 11.89 1.12 6.82
C LEU A 112 12.06 -0.30 6.25
N GLN A 113 11.61 -1.33 6.98
CA GLN A 113 11.62 -2.71 6.46
C GLN A 113 10.64 -2.87 5.30
N ALA A 114 9.47 -2.24 5.36
CA ALA A 114 8.51 -2.23 4.26
C ALA A 114 9.09 -1.61 2.99
N LEU A 115 9.78 -0.46 3.13
CA LEU A 115 10.48 0.20 2.03
C LEU A 115 11.61 -0.65 1.45
N HIS A 116 12.41 -1.29 2.29
CA HIS A 116 13.43 -2.22 1.83
C HIS A 116 12.82 -3.42 1.08
N TRP A 117 11.72 -3.97 1.59
CA TRP A 117 11.05 -5.13 0.99
C TRP A 117 10.50 -4.85 -0.41
N ILE A 118 9.91 -3.68 -0.65
CA ILE A 118 9.43 -3.30 -1.99
C ILE A 118 10.58 -2.92 -2.93
N ASN A 119 11.74 -2.48 -2.43
CA ASN A 119 12.86 -2.07 -3.27
C ASN A 119 13.71 -3.26 -3.74
N GLU A 120 13.92 -4.28 -2.90
CA GLU A 120 14.77 -5.44 -3.22
C GLU A 120 14.01 -6.59 -3.92
N ASP A 121 12.92 -6.28 -4.62
CA ASP A 121 12.15 -7.23 -5.43
C ASP A 121 11.52 -8.41 -4.65
N GLY A 122 11.14 -8.20 -3.39
CA GLY A 122 10.44 -9.22 -2.60
C GLY A 122 11.30 -10.40 -2.12
N GLU A 123 12.61 -10.40 -2.41
CA GLU A 123 13.57 -11.38 -1.90
C GLU A 123 14.08 -11.00 -0.50
N ALA A 124 13.18 -10.60 0.41
CA ALA A 124 13.47 -10.79 1.83
C ALA A 124 13.27 -12.27 2.12
N GLY A 125 14.32 -13.05 1.83
CA GLY A 125 14.35 -14.49 2.06
C GLY A 125 13.75 -14.84 3.41
N GLU A 126 12.84 -15.80 3.39
CA GLU A 126 12.50 -16.65 4.54
C GLU A 126 12.49 -15.95 5.91
N LEU A 127 11.73 -14.87 6.08
CA LEU A 127 11.53 -14.31 7.42
C LEU A 127 10.03 -14.24 7.75
N TYR A 128 9.65 -15.28 8.47
CA TYR A 128 8.44 -15.50 9.25
C TYR A 128 7.28 -16.14 8.48
N PRO A 129 7.20 -17.49 8.47
CA PRO A 129 5.89 -18.13 8.44
C PRO A 129 5.05 -17.48 9.54
N PHE A 130 3.81 -17.15 9.21
CA PHE A 130 2.78 -16.92 10.20
C PHE A 130 2.93 -17.99 11.29
N GLY A 131 3.38 -17.57 12.48
CA GLY A 131 3.50 -18.46 13.61
C GLY A 131 2.15 -19.11 13.89
N GLY A 132 2.15 -20.44 13.84
CA GLY A 132 1.03 -21.33 14.13
C GLY A 132 1.50 -22.77 13.99
#